data_AF-A0A397FWR4-F1
#
_entry.id   AF-A0A397FWR4-F1
#
_cell.length_a   1.000
_cell.length_b   1.000
_cell.length_c   1.000
_cell.angle_alpha   90.00
_cell.angle_beta   90.00
_cell.angle_gamma   90.00
#
_symmetry.space_group_name_H-M   'P 1'
#
loop_
_entity.id
_entity.type
_entity.pdbx_description
1 polymer ?
#
loop_
_entity_poly.entity_id
_entity_poly.type
_entity_poly.pdbx_seq_one_letter_code
_entity_poly.pdbx_strand_id
1 'polypeptide(L)'
;MHRIWSARGGYHAIPKLTFPGGALIGCSAGFLNSIKIKGSHTAMKSGMLAAEAAYAALTSTGLEAVAVAFILNGLEPWTLGNDKPDSAKTKPAKDFMPIDYPKPDGVLTFDLLSNLQRSGTNHADQPSHLRIKAGKEHVPSTESFPVFAGPEQRFCPAKVYEYTDGSEAGTAISIHGMQQTVVDTSRCVGANGVPQLVINAQNCVHCKCCSIKMPQEYINWTVPEGGGGPA
;
A
#
# COMPACT_ATOMS: atom_id res chain seq x y z
N MET A 1 -13.64 10.05 -16.28
CA MET A 1 -13.06 10.43 -14.98
C MET A 1 -12.28 9.24 -14.44
N HIS A 2 -10.99 9.37 -14.12
CA HIS A 2 -10.24 8.30 -13.46
C HIS A 2 -10.69 8.23 -11.99
N ARG A 3 -11.34 7.14 -11.58
CA ARG A 3 -11.70 6.91 -10.17
C ARG A 3 -10.48 6.39 -9.43
N ILE A 4 -10.09 7.10 -8.37
CA ILE A 4 -8.93 6.75 -7.57
C ILE A 4 -9.33 5.70 -6.54
N TRP A 5 -8.77 4.51 -6.67
CA TRP A 5 -9.11 3.35 -5.84
C TRP A 5 -8.48 3.46 -4.46
N SER A 6 -9.31 3.59 -3.43
CA SER A 6 -8.93 3.61 -2.01
C SER A 6 -10.13 3.17 -1.19
N ALA A 7 -9.94 2.27 -0.22
CA ALA A 7 -11.03 1.80 0.64
C ALA A 7 -11.72 2.94 1.42
N ARG A 8 -10.98 4.00 1.79
CA ARG A 8 -11.58 5.20 2.42
C ARG A 8 -12.28 6.14 1.42
N GLY A 9 -12.06 5.98 0.12
CA GLY A 9 -12.79 6.71 -0.92
C GLY A 9 -14.25 6.24 -1.09
N GLY A 10 -14.63 5.12 -0.48
CA GLY A 10 -16.00 4.63 -0.40
C GLY A 10 -16.64 4.49 -1.78
N TYR A 11 -17.91 4.92 -1.89
CA TYR A 11 -18.72 4.78 -3.12
C TYR A 11 -18.07 5.34 -4.39
N HIS A 12 -17.30 6.43 -4.28
CA HIS A 12 -16.66 7.08 -5.43
C HIS A 12 -15.48 6.27 -5.99
N ALA A 13 -14.86 5.45 -5.13
CA ALA A 13 -13.67 4.66 -5.42
C ALA A 13 -13.96 3.19 -5.82
N ILE A 14 -15.24 2.77 -5.83
CA ILE A 14 -15.63 1.41 -6.23
C ILE A 14 -15.28 1.22 -7.73
N PRO A 15 -14.42 0.24 -8.08
CA PRO A 15 -14.04 -0.04 -9.45
C PRO A 15 -15.10 -0.91 -10.16
N LYS A 16 -14.87 -1.26 -11.43
CA LYS A 16 -15.65 -2.35 -12.06
C LYS A 16 -15.38 -3.65 -11.28
N LEU A 17 -16.45 -4.23 -10.75
CA LEU A 17 -16.36 -5.37 -9.83
C LEU A 17 -16.16 -6.73 -10.52
N THR A 18 -16.37 -6.83 -11.83
CA THR A 18 -16.33 -8.09 -12.57
C THR A 18 -15.42 -8.02 -13.80
N PHE A 19 -14.75 -9.14 -14.08
CA PHE A 19 -13.89 -9.34 -15.23
C PHE A 19 -14.02 -10.79 -15.72
N PRO A 20 -13.61 -11.13 -16.97
CA PRO A 20 -13.67 -12.50 -17.45
C PRO A 20 -12.88 -13.45 -16.52
N GLY A 21 -13.58 -14.42 -15.93
CA GLY A 21 -13.00 -15.38 -14.98
C GLY A 21 -12.92 -14.92 -13.51
N GLY A 22 -13.46 -13.77 -13.11
CA GLY A 22 -13.44 -13.39 -11.70
C GLY A 22 -14.18 -12.11 -11.30
N ALA A 23 -14.17 -11.84 -9.98
CA ALA A 23 -14.81 -10.68 -9.38
C ALA A 23 -13.99 -10.12 -8.20
N LEU A 24 -14.17 -8.83 -7.91
CA LEU A 24 -13.62 -8.13 -6.77
C LEU A 24 -14.67 -8.07 -5.65
N ILE A 25 -14.28 -8.51 -4.45
CA ILE A 25 -15.13 -8.50 -3.25
C ILE A 25 -14.38 -7.86 -2.06
N GLY A 26 -15.09 -7.62 -0.96
CA GLY A 26 -14.49 -7.19 0.29
C GLY A 26 -13.88 -5.78 0.28
N CYS A 27 -12.87 -5.57 1.12
CA CYS A 27 -12.13 -4.31 1.16
C CYS A 27 -11.36 -4.05 -0.14
N SER A 28 -11.02 -5.09 -0.91
CA SER A 28 -10.42 -4.97 -2.26
C SER A 28 -11.38 -4.32 -3.27
N ALA A 29 -12.70 -4.50 -3.10
CA ALA A 29 -13.71 -3.78 -3.88
C ALA A 29 -13.99 -2.36 -3.34
N GLY A 30 -13.46 -1.99 -2.18
CA GLY A 30 -13.65 -0.67 -1.56
C GLY A 30 -14.91 -0.51 -0.70
N PHE A 31 -15.58 -1.59 -0.30
CA PHE A 31 -16.85 -1.54 0.46
C PHE A 31 -16.75 -1.11 1.95
N LEU A 32 -15.74 -0.31 2.32
CA LEU A 32 -15.60 0.21 3.68
C LEU A 32 -16.51 1.43 3.89
N ASN A 33 -17.39 1.38 4.90
CA ASN A 33 -18.03 2.60 5.41
C ASN A 33 -17.04 3.31 6.33
N SER A 34 -16.41 4.37 5.82
CA SER A 34 -15.38 5.15 6.52
C SER A 34 -15.93 5.88 7.75
N ILE A 35 -17.12 6.48 7.65
CA ILE A 35 -17.78 7.23 8.75
C ILE A 35 -18.11 6.30 9.92
N LYS A 36 -18.65 5.10 9.64
CA LYS A 36 -18.97 4.10 10.67
C LYS A 36 -17.77 3.25 11.09
N ILE A 37 -16.61 3.41 10.44
CA ILE A 37 -15.38 2.60 10.60
C ILE A 37 -15.71 1.09 10.54
N LYS A 38 -16.57 0.69 9.58
CA LYS A 38 -17.06 -0.68 9.44
C LYS A 38 -17.02 -1.14 7.98
N GLY A 39 -16.22 -2.18 7.72
CA GLY A 39 -16.11 -2.84 6.41
C GLY A 39 -16.32 -4.36 6.43
N SER A 40 -16.33 -5.00 7.61
CA SER A 40 -16.48 -6.46 7.75
C SER A 40 -17.83 -6.97 7.25
N HIS A 41 -18.93 -6.38 7.75
CA HIS A 41 -20.30 -6.73 7.35
C HIS A 41 -20.56 -6.60 5.84
N THR A 42 -20.12 -5.50 5.22
CA THR A 42 -20.21 -5.27 3.77
C THR A 42 -19.29 -6.20 2.99
N ALA A 43 -18.09 -6.50 3.49
CA ALA A 43 -17.21 -7.49 2.89
C ALA A 43 -17.84 -8.89 2.87
N MET A 44 -18.38 -9.35 4.01
CA MET A 44 -19.11 -10.62 4.11
C MET A 44 -20.30 -10.66 3.13
N LYS A 45 -21.17 -9.63 3.13
CA LYS A 45 -22.32 -9.62 2.22
C LYS A 45 -21.91 -9.55 0.74
N SER A 46 -20.81 -8.87 0.39
CA SER A 46 -20.28 -8.88 -0.97
C SER A 46 -19.79 -10.27 -1.41
N GLY A 47 -19.18 -11.04 -0.50
CA GLY A 47 -18.81 -12.43 -0.74
C GLY A 47 -20.01 -13.34 -0.93
N MET A 48 -21.04 -13.20 -0.09
CA MET A 48 -22.30 -13.95 -0.23
C MET A 48 -22.98 -13.68 -1.58
N LEU A 49 -23.15 -12.40 -1.95
CA LEU A 49 -23.79 -12.02 -3.22
C LEU A 49 -22.98 -12.49 -4.44
N ALA A 50 -21.64 -12.47 -4.36
CA ALA A 50 -20.79 -13.00 -5.42
C ALA A 50 -20.91 -14.54 -5.55
N ALA A 51 -21.02 -15.26 -4.43
CA ALA A 51 -21.24 -16.70 -4.42
C ALA A 51 -22.64 -17.08 -4.94
N GLU A 52 -23.69 -16.36 -4.51
CA GLU A 52 -25.07 -16.48 -5.01
C GLU A 52 -25.10 -16.28 -6.54
N ALA A 53 -24.46 -15.21 -7.05
CA ALA A 53 -24.40 -14.91 -8.48
C ALA A 53 -23.56 -15.91 -9.29
N ALA A 54 -22.43 -16.38 -8.75
CA ALA A 54 -21.60 -17.39 -9.40
C ALA A 54 -22.31 -18.75 -9.48
N TYR A 55 -22.98 -19.17 -8.40
CA TYR A 55 -23.77 -20.40 -8.37
C TYR A 55 -24.95 -20.33 -9.35
N ALA A 56 -25.67 -19.19 -9.38
CA ALA A 56 -26.71 -18.94 -10.36
C ALA A 56 -26.16 -19.04 -11.80
N ALA A 57 -25.08 -18.34 -12.13
CA ALA A 57 -24.49 -18.36 -13.47
C ALA A 57 -23.96 -19.75 -13.91
N LEU A 58 -23.60 -20.62 -12.96
CA LEU A 58 -23.22 -22.01 -13.20
C LEU A 58 -24.44 -22.95 -13.40
N THR A 59 -25.64 -22.55 -12.99
CA THR A 59 -26.84 -23.39 -12.96
C THR A 59 -28.00 -22.85 -13.81
N SER A 60 -27.95 -21.59 -14.27
CA SER A 60 -28.99 -20.93 -15.04
C SER A 60 -28.65 -20.81 -16.53
N THR A 61 -29.63 -21.13 -17.38
CA THR A 61 -29.67 -20.69 -18.78
C THR A 61 -30.42 -19.37 -18.86
N GLY A 62 -29.81 -18.27 -18.40
CA GLY A 62 -30.42 -16.93 -18.43
C GLY A 62 -29.80 -15.96 -17.43
N LEU A 63 -29.78 -14.68 -17.79
CA LEU A 63 -29.01 -13.62 -17.14
C LEU A 63 -29.87 -12.39 -16.89
N GLU A 64 -30.11 -11.99 -15.64
CA GLU A 64 -30.66 -10.69 -15.24
C GLU A 64 -30.09 -10.20 -13.90
N ALA A 65 -30.18 -8.88 -13.63
CA ALA A 65 -29.62 -8.21 -12.45
C ALA A 65 -30.51 -7.03 -11.98
N VAL A 66 -30.47 -6.68 -10.68
CA VAL A 66 -31.49 -5.84 -10.00
C VAL A 66 -30.88 -4.67 -9.17
N ALA A 67 -31.62 -3.55 -9.07
CA ALA A 67 -31.36 -2.34 -8.27
C ALA A 67 -32.69 -1.53 -8.09
N VAL A 68 -32.94 -0.58 -7.16
CA VAL A 68 -32.20 -0.02 -5.99
C VAL A 68 -33.20 0.57 -4.96
N ALA A 69 -32.75 1.16 -3.83
CA ALA A 69 -33.57 1.66 -2.72
C ALA A 69 -34.01 3.17 -2.79
N PHE A 70 -34.71 3.66 -1.76
CA PHE A 70 -35.86 4.59 -1.92
C PHE A 70 -35.80 5.98 -1.22
N ILE A 71 -36.66 6.89 -1.71
CA ILE A 71 -37.13 8.20 -1.19
C ILE A 71 -36.13 9.38 -1.18
N LEU A 72 -35.29 9.60 -0.15
CA LEU A 72 -34.33 10.75 -0.11
C LEU A 72 -32.91 10.34 0.37
N ASN A 73 -32.55 9.07 0.17
CA ASN A 73 -31.32 8.41 0.62
C ASN A 73 -30.01 8.91 -0.04
N GLY A 74 -29.53 10.10 0.32
CA GLY A 74 -28.30 10.68 -0.28
C GLY A 74 -28.54 11.25 -1.68
N LEU A 75 -29.70 11.86 -1.87
CA LEU A 75 -30.10 12.55 -3.11
C LEU A 75 -29.68 14.03 -3.10
N GLU A 76 -28.48 14.35 -2.58
CA GLU A 76 -27.82 15.59 -2.98
C GLU A 76 -27.57 15.56 -4.50
N PRO A 77 -27.92 16.61 -5.28
CA PRO A 77 -27.69 16.63 -6.73
C PRO A 77 -26.21 16.85 -7.12
N TRP A 78 -25.30 16.66 -6.17
CA TRP A 78 -23.85 16.69 -6.35
C TRP A 78 -23.21 15.52 -5.62
N THR A 79 -22.08 15.06 -6.12
CA THR A 79 -21.30 13.99 -5.49
C THR A 79 -19.86 14.48 -5.34
N LEU A 80 -19.39 14.64 -4.10
CA LEU A 80 -18.04 15.13 -3.83
C LEU A 80 -17.00 14.07 -4.22
N GLY A 81 -16.16 14.38 -5.20
CA GLY A 81 -15.11 13.49 -5.70
C GLY A 81 -13.77 13.71 -5.02
N ASN A 82 -12.92 12.68 -5.03
CA ASN A 82 -11.48 12.83 -4.85
C ASN A 82 -10.82 13.09 -6.21
N ASP A 83 -9.96 14.10 -6.30
CA ASP A 83 -9.27 14.52 -7.54
C ASP A 83 -7.88 13.87 -7.71
N LYS A 84 -7.19 13.58 -6.60
CA LYS A 84 -5.77 13.16 -6.57
C LYS A 84 -5.52 11.93 -5.70
N PRO A 85 -4.57 11.06 -6.08
CA PRO A 85 -4.15 9.93 -5.26
C PRO A 85 -3.47 10.39 -3.97
N ASP A 86 -3.46 9.55 -2.95
CA ASP A 86 -2.95 9.92 -1.62
C ASP A 86 -1.43 10.18 -1.63
N SER A 87 -0.68 9.58 -2.58
CA SER A 87 0.71 9.92 -2.93
C SER A 87 0.86 11.39 -3.35
N ALA A 88 0.07 11.85 -4.32
CA ALA A 88 0.12 13.22 -4.88
C ALA A 88 -0.42 14.32 -3.94
N LYS A 89 -0.97 13.94 -2.78
CA LYS A 89 -1.33 14.89 -1.71
C LYS A 89 -0.14 15.26 -0.80
N THR A 90 1.00 14.56 -0.93
CA THR A 90 2.25 14.95 -0.25
C THR A 90 2.82 16.21 -0.89
N LYS A 91 3.28 17.15 -0.08
CA LYS A 91 3.91 18.42 -0.53
C LYS A 91 5.40 18.46 -0.10
N PRO A 92 6.26 19.24 -0.77
CA PRO A 92 7.68 19.33 -0.45
C PRO A 92 7.96 19.67 1.02
N ALA A 93 8.98 19.05 1.60
CA ALA A 93 9.31 19.19 3.03
C ALA A 93 9.64 20.64 3.43
N LYS A 94 10.26 21.40 2.52
CA LYS A 94 10.60 22.82 2.69
C LYS A 94 9.39 23.74 2.99
N ASP A 95 8.18 23.31 2.65
CA ASP A 95 6.95 24.10 2.83
C ASP A 95 6.36 23.93 4.26
N PHE A 96 7.01 23.14 5.13
CA PHE A 96 6.54 22.77 6.47
C PHE A 96 7.64 22.87 7.52
N MET A 97 7.24 23.14 8.76
CA MET A 97 8.11 22.97 9.92
C MET A 97 8.18 21.49 10.33
N PRO A 98 9.35 20.96 10.70
CA PRO A 98 9.47 19.64 11.30
C PRO A 98 8.60 19.53 12.57
N ILE A 99 7.85 18.43 12.68
CA ILE A 99 7.05 18.12 13.87
C ILE A 99 7.99 17.46 14.89
N ASP A 100 8.12 18.07 16.06
CA ASP A 100 8.80 17.47 17.20
C ASP A 100 7.86 16.50 17.92
N TYR A 101 8.23 15.22 17.94
CA TYR A 101 7.45 14.17 18.60
C TYR A 101 8.13 13.82 19.92
N PRO A 102 7.37 13.71 21.03
CA PRO A 102 7.95 13.33 22.31
C PRO A 102 8.59 11.95 22.22
N LYS A 103 9.72 11.78 22.90
CA LYS A 103 10.42 10.49 22.99
C LYS A 103 9.53 9.48 23.76
N PRO A 104 9.59 8.18 23.39
CA PRO A 104 8.82 7.15 24.09
C PRO A 104 9.25 7.02 25.56
N ASP A 105 8.27 6.87 26.45
CA ASP A 105 8.43 6.69 27.90
C ASP A 105 8.64 5.22 28.33
N GLY A 106 8.41 4.26 27.42
CA GLY A 106 8.51 2.83 27.70
C GLY A 106 7.34 2.25 28.51
N VAL A 107 6.28 3.04 28.75
CA VAL A 107 5.12 2.63 29.57
C VAL A 107 3.80 2.81 28.81
N LEU A 108 3.55 4.01 28.27
CA LEU A 108 2.39 4.32 27.42
C LEU A 108 2.77 4.43 25.95
N THR A 109 4.01 4.81 25.69
CA THR A 109 4.59 5.10 24.38
C THR A 109 5.88 4.30 24.21
N PHE A 110 6.01 3.63 23.07
CA PHE A 110 7.10 2.71 22.79
C PHE A 110 7.77 3.09 21.48
N ASP A 111 9.05 2.75 21.34
CA ASP A 111 9.75 2.89 20.07
C ASP A 111 9.19 1.92 19.00
N LEU A 112 9.60 2.15 17.75
CA LEU A 112 9.06 1.41 16.61
C LEU A 112 9.52 -0.06 16.56
N LEU A 113 10.69 -0.38 17.10
CA LEU A 113 11.24 -1.75 17.12
C LEU A 113 10.59 -2.59 18.23
N SER A 114 10.34 -2.01 19.40
CA SER A 114 9.52 -2.66 20.45
C SER A 114 8.12 -3.01 19.96
N ASN A 115 7.48 -2.12 19.19
CA ASN A 115 6.17 -2.38 18.59
C ASN A 115 6.24 -3.40 17.44
N LEU A 116 7.31 -3.38 16.64
CA LEU A 116 7.56 -4.36 15.60
C LEU A 116 7.70 -5.79 16.18
N GLN A 117 8.49 -5.95 17.24
CA GLN A 117 8.64 -7.23 17.95
C GLN A 117 7.28 -7.75 18.45
N ARG A 118 6.43 -6.86 19.00
CA ARG A 118 5.08 -7.20 19.47
C ARG A 118 4.11 -7.62 18.37
N SER A 119 4.40 -7.32 17.10
CA SER A 119 3.58 -7.78 15.96
C SER A 119 3.90 -9.20 15.49
N GLY A 120 4.88 -9.86 16.12
CA GLY A 120 5.31 -11.22 15.77
C GLY A 120 5.87 -11.39 14.35
N THR A 121 6.04 -10.28 13.60
CA THR A 121 6.28 -10.36 12.16
C THR A 121 7.67 -10.92 11.85
N ASN A 122 7.73 -11.87 10.92
CA ASN A 122 8.98 -12.45 10.46
C ASN A 122 8.88 -12.88 8.99
N HIS A 123 10.02 -13.00 8.31
CA HIS A 123 10.14 -13.57 6.98
C HIS A 123 11.39 -14.46 6.92
N ALA A 124 11.29 -15.62 6.28
CA ALA A 124 12.46 -16.42 5.95
C ALA A 124 13.42 -15.65 5.01
N ASP A 125 14.68 -16.10 4.92
CA ASP A 125 15.66 -15.55 3.99
C ASP A 125 15.19 -15.75 2.54
N GLN A 126 14.72 -14.65 1.93
CA GLN A 126 14.05 -14.63 0.64
C GLN A 126 14.23 -13.27 -0.03
N PRO A 127 14.11 -13.17 -1.38
CA PRO A 127 14.19 -11.90 -2.09
C PRO A 127 13.14 -10.89 -1.61
N SER A 128 13.50 -9.61 -1.55
CA SER A 128 12.56 -8.55 -1.15
C SER A 128 11.26 -8.60 -1.97
N HIS A 129 10.14 -8.67 -1.26
CA HIS A 129 8.79 -8.53 -1.80
C HIS A 129 8.37 -7.04 -1.94
N LEU A 130 9.27 -6.12 -1.60
CA LEU A 130 9.13 -4.68 -1.73
C LEU A 130 10.11 -4.21 -2.81
N ARG A 131 9.57 -4.03 -4.02
CA ARG A 131 10.36 -3.84 -5.24
C ARG A 131 10.12 -2.46 -5.81
N ILE A 132 11.15 -1.80 -6.33
CA ILE A 132 10.94 -0.53 -7.05
C ILE A 132 10.39 -0.85 -8.45
N LYS A 133 9.41 -0.07 -8.89
CA LYS A 133 8.83 -0.18 -10.24
C LYS A 133 9.88 0.21 -11.29
N ALA A 134 9.97 -0.58 -12.36
CA ALA A 134 10.89 -0.34 -13.46
C ALA A 134 10.76 1.09 -14.01
N GLY A 135 11.89 1.79 -14.17
CA GLY A 135 11.95 3.19 -14.59
C GLY A 135 11.77 4.21 -13.47
N LYS A 136 11.63 3.80 -12.20
CA LYS A 136 11.52 4.67 -11.02
C LYS A 136 12.63 4.47 -9.98
N GLU A 137 13.72 3.82 -10.38
CA GLU A 137 14.87 3.49 -9.52
C GLU A 137 15.60 4.73 -8.98
N HIS A 138 15.51 5.84 -9.70
CA HIS A 138 16.07 7.14 -9.33
C HIS A 138 15.23 7.91 -8.29
N VAL A 139 13.92 7.63 -8.20
CA VAL A 139 12.98 8.43 -7.39
C VAL A 139 13.37 8.50 -5.89
N PRO A 140 13.85 7.45 -5.23
CA PRO A 140 14.33 7.53 -3.84
C PRO A 140 15.43 8.57 -3.60
N SER A 141 16.39 8.69 -4.54
CA SER A 141 17.58 9.55 -4.40
C SER A 141 17.42 10.92 -5.05
N THR A 142 16.57 11.08 -6.06
CA THR A 142 16.35 12.38 -6.72
C THR A 142 15.16 13.17 -6.15
N GLU A 143 14.15 12.48 -5.61
CA GLU A 143 12.89 13.11 -5.21
C GLU A 143 12.48 12.79 -3.76
N SER A 144 12.38 11.50 -3.39
CA SER A 144 11.83 11.10 -2.07
C SER A 144 12.64 11.69 -0.91
N PHE A 145 13.96 11.51 -0.92
CA PHE A 145 14.83 12.13 0.08
C PHE A 145 14.99 13.65 -0.11
N PRO A 146 15.42 14.18 -1.28
CA PRO A 146 15.78 15.60 -1.37
C PRO A 146 14.58 16.57 -1.35
N VAL A 147 13.41 16.16 -1.86
CA VAL A 147 12.23 17.03 -1.97
C VAL A 147 11.24 16.78 -0.83
N PHE A 148 11.07 15.53 -0.39
CA PHE A 148 10.08 15.13 0.61
C PHE A 148 10.67 14.69 1.96
N ALA A 149 12.01 14.72 2.14
CA ALA A 149 12.71 14.32 3.36
C ALA A 149 12.44 12.87 3.80
N GLY A 150 12.35 11.93 2.84
CA GLY A 150 12.23 10.49 3.09
C GLY A 150 10.96 10.11 3.86
N PRO A 151 9.75 10.48 3.39
CA PRO A 151 8.50 10.27 4.12
C PRO A 151 8.25 8.80 4.51
N GLU A 152 8.82 7.85 3.77
CA GLU A 152 8.75 6.41 4.02
C GLU A 152 9.41 5.95 5.32
N GLN A 153 10.41 6.67 5.83
CA GLN A 153 10.99 6.40 7.15
C GLN A 153 9.97 6.69 8.28
N ARG A 154 8.96 7.53 7.99
CA ARG A 154 8.01 8.06 8.97
C ARG A 154 6.61 7.44 8.87
N PHE A 155 6.09 7.21 7.65
CA PHE A 155 4.78 6.58 7.48
C PHE A 155 4.82 5.05 7.57
N CYS A 156 6.01 4.43 7.48
CA CYS A 156 6.14 2.98 7.61
C CYS A 156 6.01 2.56 9.08
N PRO A 157 4.99 1.77 9.46
CA PRO A 157 4.75 1.38 10.86
C PRO A 157 5.72 0.32 11.38
N ALA A 158 6.81 0.03 10.66
CA ALA A 158 7.65 -1.15 10.88
C ALA A 158 9.15 -0.94 10.57
N LYS A 159 9.60 0.32 10.42
CA LYS A 159 11.00 0.68 10.11
C LYS A 159 11.62 -0.13 8.95
N VAL A 160 10.84 -0.35 7.89
CA VAL A 160 11.27 -1.13 6.71
C VAL A 160 12.21 -0.32 5.81
N TYR A 161 12.07 1.00 5.80
CA TYR A 161 12.85 1.90 4.94
C TYR A 161 13.82 2.72 5.79
N GLU A 162 15.10 2.67 5.44
CA GLU A 162 16.17 3.40 6.12
C GLU A 162 17.10 4.01 5.08
N TYR A 163 17.65 5.19 5.35
CA TYR A 163 18.58 5.88 4.47
C TYR A 163 19.94 5.90 5.16
N THR A 164 20.97 5.38 4.49
CA THR A 164 22.32 5.19 5.04
C THR A 164 23.37 5.85 4.15
N ASP A 165 24.52 6.21 4.71
CA ASP A 165 25.59 6.92 3.98
C ASP A 165 26.45 5.99 3.09
N GLY A 166 25.98 4.77 2.81
CA GLY A 166 26.64 3.80 1.93
C GLY A 166 27.81 3.01 2.54
N SER A 167 28.15 3.25 3.82
CA SER A 167 29.26 2.55 4.51
C SER A 167 28.96 1.09 4.88
N GLU A 168 27.69 0.68 4.90
CA GLU A 168 27.22 -0.66 5.31
C GLU A 168 26.41 -1.37 4.21
N ALA A 169 26.76 -1.14 2.94
CA ALA A 169 26.13 -1.84 1.83
C ALA A 169 26.53 -3.34 1.84
N GLY A 170 25.61 -4.20 2.26
CA GLY A 170 25.75 -5.66 2.17
C GLY A 170 26.07 -6.13 0.74
N THR A 171 26.81 -7.23 0.63
CA THR A 171 27.43 -7.72 -0.60
C THR A 171 26.49 -7.75 -1.81
N ALA A 172 26.84 -7.01 -2.87
CA ALA A 172 26.09 -6.99 -4.12
C ALA A 172 26.17 -8.33 -4.88
N ILE A 173 25.15 -9.17 -4.76
CA ILE A 173 25.07 -10.45 -5.46
C ILE A 173 24.64 -10.21 -6.92
N SER A 174 25.62 -10.24 -7.83
CA SER A 174 25.38 -10.11 -9.27
C SER A 174 24.89 -11.43 -9.88
N ILE A 175 23.57 -11.68 -9.86
CA ILE A 175 22.99 -12.86 -10.51
C ILE A 175 22.84 -12.60 -12.03
N HIS A 176 23.74 -13.18 -12.83
CA HIS A 176 23.58 -13.25 -14.28
C HIS A 176 22.51 -14.30 -14.65
N GLY A 177 21.40 -13.84 -15.24
CA GLY A 177 20.49 -14.69 -16.00
C GLY A 177 19.31 -15.29 -15.24
N MET A 178 18.25 -14.51 -15.06
CA MET A 178 16.90 -14.92 -15.46
C MET A 178 15.93 -13.72 -15.48
N GLN A 179 14.84 -13.86 -16.23
CA GLN A 179 14.20 -12.73 -16.91
C GLN A 179 13.00 -12.15 -16.16
N GLN A 180 13.26 -11.21 -15.24
CA GLN A 180 12.27 -10.23 -14.79
C GLN A 180 12.95 -8.89 -14.50
N THR A 181 12.46 -7.80 -15.07
CA THR A 181 13.00 -6.44 -14.94
C THR A 181 12.63 -5.82 -13.59
N VAL A 182 13.13 -6.45 -12.53
CA VAL A 182 13.02 -6.00 -11.15
C VAL A 182 14.44 -5.76 -10.68
N VAL A 183 14.79 -4.48 -10.53
CA VAL A 183 16.14 -4.12 -10.10
C VAL A 183 16.27 -4.47 -8.62
N ASP A 184 17.20 -5.36 -8.30
CA ASP A 184 17.57 -5.63 -6.92
C ASP A 184 18.04 -4.33 -6.25
N THR A 185 17.55 -4.07 -5.04
CA THR A 185 17.62 -2.75 -4.40
C THR A 185 19.01 -2.39 -3.90
N SER A 186 19.97 -3.33 -4.01
CA SER A 186 21.41 -3.10 -3.95
C SER A 186 21.92 -2.03 -4.95
N ARG A 187 21.13 -1.66 -5.97
CA ARG A 187 21.48 -0.67 -7.01
C ARG A 187 20.95 0.75 -6.80
N CYS A 188 20.32 1.07 -5.67
CA CYS A 188 19.93 2.45 -5.33
C CYS A 188 21.15 3.28 -4.88
N VAL A 189 22.16 3.41 -5.74
CA VAL A 189 23.41 4.12 -5.46
C VAL A 189 23.11 5.59 -5.16
N GLY A 190 23.59 6.04 -4.00
CA GLY A 190 23.64 7.45 -3.63
C GLY A 190 24.59 8.22 -4.53
N ALA A 191 24.10 8.73 -5.65
CA ALA A 191 24.86 9.65 -6.48
C ALA A 191 24.96 11.03 -5.77
N ASN A 192 26.15 11.63 -5.82
CA ASN A 192 26.38 13.03 -5.40
C ASN A 192 26.05 13.34 -3.92
N GLY A 193 26.37 12.43 -2.99
CA GLY A 193 26.25 12.68 -1.55
C GLY A 193 24.84 12.58 -0.98
N VAL A 194 23.90 11.99 -1.72
CA VAL A 194 22.57 11.64 -1.22
C VAL A 194 22.62 10.24 -0.57
N PRO A 195 22.06 10.03 0.63
CA PRO A 195 21.99 8.72 1.28
C PRO A 195 21.32 7.62 0.41
N GLN A 196 21.80 6.39 0.55
CA GLN A 196 21.27 5.20 -0.10
C GLN A 196 20.05 4.65 0.66
N LEU A 197 18.98 4.33 -0.06
CA LEU A 197 17.81 3.64 0.51
C LEU A 197 18.11 2.14 0.73
N VAL A 198 17.96 1.69 1.97
CA VAL A 198 18.00 0.30 2.41
C VAL A 198 16.58 -0.18 2.74
N ILE A 199 16.24 -1.41 2.34
CA ILE A 199 14.89 -1.99 2.53
C ILE A 199 14.99 -3.26 3.39
N ASN A 200 14.65 -3.11 4.67
CA ASN A 200 14.58 -4.18 5.68
C ASN A 200 13.26 -4.95 5.53
N ALA A 201 13.11 -5.69 4.42
CA ALA A 201 11.85 -6.35 4.05
C ALA A 201 11.35 -7.39 5.09
N GLN A 202 12.25 -7.97 5.88
CA GLN A 202 11.92 -8.90 6.98
C GLN A 202 10.96 -8.28 8.01
N ASN A 203 10.99 -6.96 8.19
CA ASN A 203 10.13 -6.25 9.13
C ASN A 203 8.72 -5.97 8.59
N CYS A 204 8.39 -6.34 7.34
CA CYS A 204 7.16 -5.82 6.71
C CYS A 204 5.87 -6.38 7.32
N VAL A 205 5.07 -5.54 7.99
CA VAL A 205 3.73 -5.90 8.50
C VAL A 205 2.59 -5.88 7.46
N HIS A 206 2.93 -5.96 6.17
CA HIS A 206 2.02 -6.07 5.01
C HIS A 206 0.92 -4.99 4.87
N CYS A 207 1.01 -3.87 5.60
CA CYS A 207 -0.01 -2.80 5.65
C CYS A 207 -0.32 -2.07 4.33
N LYS A 208 0.46 -2.30 3.26
CA LYS A 208 0.37 -1.66 1.92
C LYS A 208 0.50 -0.12 1.88
N CYS A 209 0.80 0.53 3.00
CA CYS A 209 0.96 1.99 3.08
C CYS A 209 2.00 2.51 2.06
N CYS A 210 3.14 1.83 1.93
CA CYS A 210 4.20 2.16 0.98
C CYS A 210 3.76 2.14 -0.49
N SER A 211 3.00 1.14 -0.93
CA SER A 211 2.49 1.09 -2.30
C SER A 211 1.49 2.20 -2.65
N ILE A 212 0.95 2.91 -1.64
CA ILE A 212 -0.11 3.94 -1.80
C ILE A 212 0.42 5.36 -1.55
N LYS A 213 1.32 5.53 -0.57
CA LYS A 213 1.71 6.86 -0.05
C LYS A 213 3.11 7.34 -0.48
N MET A 214 3.94 6.46 -1.03
CA MET A 214 5.24 6.85 -1.62
C MET A 214 5.04 7.94 -2.70
N PRO A 215 5.95 8.93 -2.81
CA PRO A 215 6.03 9.81 -3.98
C PRO A 215 6.01 8.97 -5.27
N GLN A 216 5.27 9.43 -6.28
CA GLN A 216 5.01 8.70 -7.54
C GLN A 216 4.57 7.22 -7.45
N GLU A 217 4.20 6.71 -6.27
CA GLU A 217 3.91 5.30 -5.99
C GLU A 217 5.01 4.35 -6.50
N TYR A 218 6.31 4.68 -6.33
CA TYR A 218 7.40 3.89 -6.94
C TYR A 218 7.60 2.48 -6.37
N ILE A 219 7.05 2.17 -5.19
CA ILE A 219 7.08 0.79 -4.67
C ILE A 219 5.95 -0.05 -5.27
N ASN A 220 6.34 -1.21 -5.79
CA ASN A 220 5.46 -2.35 -6.04
C ASN A 220 5.54 -3.31 -4.85
N TRP A 221 4.41 -3.54 -4.18
CA TRP A 221 4.29 -4.57 -3.15
C TRP A 221 3.87 -5.88 -3.82
N THR A 222 4.67 -6.94 -3.67
CA THR A 222 4.28 -8.31 -4.04
C THR A 222 4.06 -9.14 -2.78
N VAL A 223 3.39 -10.29 -2.91
CA VAL A 223 3.34 -11.26 -1.81
C VAL A 223 4.75 -11.81 -1.54
N PRO A 224 5.17 -11.95 -0.27
CA PRO A 224 6.28 -12.82 0.09
C PRO A 224 5.88 -14.29 -0.02
N GLU A 225 6.82 -15.18 0.27
CA GLU A 225 6.56 -16.61 0.46
C GLU A 225 5.54 -16.86 1.59
N GLY A 226 4.74 -17.92 1.41
CA GLY A 226 3.63 -18.24 2.32
C GLY A 226 4.11 -18.52 3.75
N GLY A 227 3.48 -17.86 4.72
CA GLY A 227 3.84 -17.96 6.14
C GLY A 227 4.73 -16.83 6.66
N GLY A 228 5.28 -15.96 5.79
CA GLY A 228 5.88 -14.70 6.21
C GLY A 228 4.84 -13.61 6.49
N GLY A 229 5.15 -12.70 7.42
CA GLY A 229 4.28 -11.59 7.84
C GLY A 229 3.96 -11.58 9.34
N PRO A 230 3.00 -10.73 9.79
CA PRO A 230 2.54 -10.67 11.18
C PRO A 230 1.95 -11.97 11.71
N ALA A 231 2.04 -12.17 13.03
CA ALA A 231 1.56 -13.35 13.76
C ALA A 231 0.72 -12.97 14.99
#